data_AF-A0A0C3SEZ4-F1
#
_entry.id   AF-A0A0C3SEZ4-F1
#
_cell.length_a   1.000
_cell.length_b   1.000
_cell.length_c   1.000
_cell.angle_alpha   90.00
_cell.angle_beta   90.00
_cell.angle_gamma   90.00
#
_symmetry.space_group_name_H-M   'P 1'
#
loop_
_entity.id
_entity.type
_entity.pdbx_description
1 polymer ?
#
loop_
_entity_poly.entity_id
_entity_poly.type
_entity_poly.pdbx_seq_one_letter_code
_entity_poly.pdbx_strand_id
1 'polypeptide(L)'
;MFFTAVLPPEVIDRIVTIFGDVELRSPKWGQLGPEKRHLGIFSLICRHWARRCRPQMFDEITLRDRDDLFRFLSLVDSPVQASPPLIECVHAVVLSSAGPWSQPWLHLVSAEISKRKEALDEPSREEIDEITFKLDGVHVPQANEASSANTGFGYAPRSWCTGLPRSLPSGVFPIETMELSKLRFRTPAGLIRLIRSTPSLKDLQCTHLVFDDWSDPAFETVGQARQSPNCLHTIAGHGCGSEAQNLDLVLLISRSQMPHALVKPGLRPFSGWAHLRQLAHSVLLTHTSTRVELRAMFVPRSRPTSCGEQRHALSSSVAHAVQDVLVDYFRPDASQEVPTRFKHIHGVTLSLQLTADPTPLAVVHAIGLFGLSALDETQAIDWPALETAVAALAPAEPTTVRVRGLDAFLWLLDAVPAKTILHSLYSARRLVVEHRSRAPRITLESVLAAPAAYTIDGGTVALSRAQVVQLASCVGESAREDFLRNVLWAYA
;
A
#
# COMPACT_ATOMS: atom_id res chain seq x y z
N MET A 1 28.92 43.30 3.68
CA MET A 1 27.61 43.51 4.32
C MET A 1 26.56 43.09 3.30
N PHE A 2 26.25 41.80 3.23
CA PHE A 2 25.31 41.29 2.23
C PHE A 2 23.89 41.62 2.69
N PHE A 3 23.14 42.27 1.81
CA PHE A 3 21.69 42.41 1.88
C PHE A 3 21.06 41.01 1.96
N THR A 4 20.90 40.46 3.16
CA THR A 4 19.81 39.51 3.38
C THR A 4 18.55 40.35 3.32
N ALA A 5 17.98 40.47 2.12
CA ALA A 5 16.63 41.00 1.95
C ALA A 5 15.74 40.35 3.02
N VAL A 6 15.02 41.18 3.79
CA VAL A 6 14.14 40.75 4.86
C VAL A 6 12.98 40.00 4.22
N LEU A 7 13.18 38.72 3.92
CA LEU A 7 12.09 37.85 3.52
C LEU A 7 11.17 37.71 4.73
N PRO A 8 9.85 37.88 4.55
CA PRO A 8 8.89 37.58 5.60
C PRO A 8 9.08 36.13 6.08
N PRO A 9 8.93 35.85 7.39
CA PRO A 9 9.13 34.51 7.91
C PRO A 9 8.24 33.45 7.23
N GLU A 10 7.07 33.83 6.75
CA GLU A 10 6.13 32.96 6.02
C GLU A 10 6.70 32.52 4.66
N VAL A 11 7.50 33.38 4.01
CA VAL A 11 8.17 33.04 2.75
C VAL A 11 9.29 32.05 3.03
N ILE A 12 10.04 32.25 4.12
CA ILE A 12 11.09 31.30 4.55
C ILE A 12 10.46 29.96 4.92
N ASP A 13 9.36 29.95 5.68
CA ASP A 13 8.66 28.72 6.03
C ASP A 13 8.16 28.01 4.79
N ARG A 14 7.58 28.73 3.82
CA ARG A 14 7.14 28.13 2.56
C ARG A 14 8.31 27.56 1.75
N ILE A 15 9.47 28.22 1.76
CA ILE A 15 10.69 27.67 1.14
C ILE A 15 11.10 26.41 1.90
N VAL A 16 11.18 26.45 3.23
CA VAL A 16 11.59 25.30 4.05
C VAL A 16 10.62 24.13 3.93
N THR A 17 9.29 24.37 3.87
CA THR A 17 8.29 23.31 3.72
C THR A 17 8.32 22.70 2.32
N ILE A 18 8.59 23.47 1.25
CA ILE A 18 8.86 22.87 -0.08
C ILE A 18 10.01 21.86 0.00
N PHE A 19 10.95 22.06 0.93
CA PHE A 19 12.07 21.16 1.13
C PHE A 19 11.80 20.01 2.10
N GLY A 20 10.82 20.17 3.00
CA GLY A 20 10.43 19.17 3.98
C GLY A 20 9.29 18.25 3.54
N ASP A 21 8.39 18.73 2.68
CA ASP A 21 7.12 18.07 2.38
C ASP A 21 7.33 16.69 1.73
N VAL A 22 7.02 15.66 2.52
CA VAL A 22 7.08 14.25 2.15
C VAL A 22 5.96 13.90 1.18
N GLU A 23 4.80 14.57 1.21
CA GLU A 23 3.66 14.29 0.33
C GLU A 23 3.88 14.84 -1.09
N LEU A 24 4.62 15.95 -1.22
CA LEU A 24 5.13 16.42 -2.51
C LEU A 24 6.21 15.48 -3.10
N ARG A 25 6.72 14.50 -2.33
CA ARG A 25 7.42 13.31 -2.86
C ARG A 25 6.44 12.35 -3.53
N SER A 26 5.51 12.90 -4.32
CA SER A 26 4.80 12.14 -5.33
C SER A 26 5.83 11.35 -6.14
N PRO A 27 5.58 10.06 -6.46
CA PRO A 27 6.47 9.27 -7.31
C PRO A 27 6.78 9.93 -8.67
N LYS A 28 6.03 10.97 -9.05
CA LYS A 28 6.26 11.82 -10.23
C LYS A 28 7.53 12.67 -10.16
N TRP A 29 8.05 13.00 -8.96
CA TRP A 29 9.27 13.79 -8.76
C TRP A 29 10.35 12.94 -8.09
N GLY A 30 10.78 11.88 -8.77
CA GLY A 30 11.85 10.98 -8.31
C GLY A 30 13.04 11.74 -7.72
N GLN A 31 13.54 11.26 -6.57
CA GLN A 31 14.75 11.68 -5.85
C GLN A 31 14.93 13.19 -5.53
N LEU A 32 14.02 14.07 -5.95
CA LEU A 32 14.02 15.50 -5.64
C LEU A 32 13.29 15.78 -4.32
N GLY A 33 13.42 14.91 -3.32
CA GLY A 33 13.34 15.40 -1.95
C GLY A 33 14.61 16.22 -1.78
N PRO A 34 14.57 17.56 -1.70
CA PRO A 34 15.80 18.31 -1.67
C PRO A 34 16.59 17.84 -0.44
N GLU A 35 17.81 17.38 -0.71
CA GLU A 35 18.64 16.75 0.31
C GLU A 35 18.64 17.60 1.57
N LYS A 36 18.42 17.01 2.76
CA LYS A 36 18.58 17.69 4.08
C LYS A 36 19.85 18.53 4.15
N ARG A 37 20.85 18.19 3.32
CA ARG A 37 22.03 18.98 2.97
C ARG A 37 21.73 20.45 2.63
N HIS A 38 20.75 20.75 1.77
CA HIS A 38 20.39 22.13 1.41
C HIS A 38 19.81 22.91 2.58
N LEU A 39 18.92 22.28 3.37
CA LEU A 39 18.44 22.85 4.63
C LEU A 39 19.59 23.09 5.60
N GLY A 40 20.57 22.18 5.64
CA GLY A 40 21.83 22.36 6.35
C GLY A 40 22.59 23.60 5.89
N ILE A 41 22.75 23.82 4.58
CA ILE A 41 23.39 25.03 4.04
C ILE A 41 22.62 26.29 4.43
N PHE A 42 21.28 26.28 4.33
CA PHE A 42 20.45 27.41 4.75
C PHE A 42 20.59 27.70 6.25
N SER A 43 20.68 26.66 7.07
CA SER A 43 20.87 26.81 8.52
C SER A 43 22.17 27.54 8.89
N LEU A 44 23.19 27.51 8.01
CA LEU A 44 24.46 28.20 8.22
C LEU A 44 24.43 29.69 7.86
N ILE A 45 23.37 30.18 7.21
CA ILE A 45 23.26 31.60 6.80
C ILE A 45 23.19 32.49 8.04
N CYS A 46 22.26 32.23 8.95
CA CYS A 46 22.12 32.95 10.21
C CYS A 46 21.24 32.17 11.20
N ARG A 47 21.18 32.62 12.47
CA ARG A 47 20.37 32.00 13.53
C ARG A 47 18.87 31.91 13.18
N HIS A 48 18.35 32.87 12.42
CA HIS A 48 16.94 32.86 12.01
C HIS A 48 16.64 31.70 11.06
N TRP A 49 17.45 31.53 10.01
CA TRP A 49 17.34 30.39 9.10
C TRP A 49 17.59 29.06 9.83
N ALA A 50 18.57 29.00 10.74
CA ALA A 50 18.82 27.81 11.55
C ALA A 50 17.59 27.37 12.35
N ARG A 51 16.89 28.32 12.98
CA ARG A 51 15.67 28.05 13.75
C ARG A 51 14.52 27.55 12.87
N ARG A 52 14.34 28.10 11.67
CA ARG A 52 13.27 27.68 10.74
C ARG A 52 13.57 26.36 10.03
N CYS A 53 14.83 26.08 9.70
CA CYS A 53 15.23 24.83 9.05
C CYS A 53 15.24 23.63 10.00
N ARG A 54 15.46 23.85 11.31
CA ARG A 54 15.68 22.76 12.28
C ARG A 54 14.55 21.72 12.30
N PRO A 55 13.25 22.07 12.40
CA PRO A 55 12.18 21.08 12.38
C PRO A 55 12.28 20.16 11.16
N GLN A 56 12.39 20.71 9.95
CA GLN A 56 12.47 19.92 8.73
C GLN A 56 13.78 19.13 8.56
N MET A 57 14.89 19.61 9.15
CA MET A 57 16.16 18.88 9.13
C MET A 57 16.12 17.61 9.98
N PHE A 58 15.45 17.68 11.14
CA PHE A 58 15.42 16.61 12.14
C PHE A 58 14.08 15.88 12.23
N ASP A 59 13.11 16.27 11.40
CA ASP A 59 11.78 15.66 11.26
C ASP A 59 11.86 14.13 11.23
N GLU A 60 12.82 13.61 10.46
CA GLU A 60 13.18 12.21 10.42
C GLU A 60 14.66 12.03 10.77
N ILE A 61 15.01 11.13 11.68
CA ILE A 61 16.40 10.76 11.97
C ILE A 61 16.66 9.30 11.61
N THR A 62 17.86 8.99 11.11
CA THR A 62 18.26 7.60 10.86
C THR A 62 19.30 7.15 11.88
N LEU A 63 19.01 6.09 12.63
CA LEU A 63 19.92 5.48 13.61
C LEU A 63 20.33 4.09 13.11
N ARG A 64 21.63 3.85 12.94
CA ARG A 64 22.14 2.60 12.35
C ARG A 64 22.59 1.58 13.39
N ASP A 65 23.05 2.10 14.52
CA ASP A 65 23.57 1.32 15.61
C ASP A 65 23.33 2.02 16.95
N ARG A 66 23.78 1.34 18.00
CA ARG A 66 23.69 1.83 19.38
C ARG A 66 24.45 3.15 19.56
N ASP A 67 25.59 3.32 18.91
CA ASP A 67 26.43 4.50 19.09
C ASP A 67 25.79 5.74 18.47
N ASP A 68 25.13 5.58 17.32
CA ASP A 68 24.31 6.63 16.70
C ASP A 68 23.18 7.10 17.63
N LEU A 69 22.50 6.17 18.32
CA LEU A 69 21.51 6.53 19.35
C LEU A 69 22.16 7.37 20.44
N PHE A 70 23.26 6.92 21.06
CA PHE A 70 23.90 7.69 22.13
C PHE A 70 24.45 9.04 21.69
N ARG A 71 24.96 9.15 20.45
CA ARG A 71 25.35 10.43 19.86
C ARG A 71 24.15 11.36 19.72
N PHE A 72 23.04 10.85 19.18
CA PHE A 72 21.81 11.63 19.07
C PHE A 72 21.33 12.10 20.45
N LEU A 73 21.28 11.20 21.44
CA LEU A 73 20.90 11.57 22.81
C LEU A 73 21.84 12.61 23.41
N SER A 74 23.15 12.52 23.16
CA SER A 74 24.11 13.55 23.61
C SER A 74 23.89 14.92 22.97
N LEU A 75 23.38 14.96 21.72
CA LEU A 75 23.01 16.20 21.05
C LEU A 75 21.71 16.78 21.63
N VAL A 76 20.75 15.93 21.97
CA VAL A 76 19.51 16.33 22.66
C VAL A 76 19.81 16.87 24.05
N ASP A 77 20.70 16.21 24.79
CA ASP A 77 21.11 16.56 26.15
C ASP A 77 22.12 17.73 26.19
N SER A 78 22.43 18.35 25.03
CA SER A 78 23.36 19.45 24.93
C SER A 78 22.89 20.66 25.74
N PRO A 79 23.77 21.32 26.52
CA PRO A 79 23.40 22.52 27.28
C PRO A 79 23.12 23.74 26.37
N VAL A 80 23.39 23.63 25.07
CA VAL A 80 23.13 24.72 24.11
C VAL A 80 21.63 24.84 23.88
N GLN A 81 21.03 25.86 24.50
CA GLN A 81 19.61 26.16 24.31
C GLN A 81 19.34 26.56 22.86
N ALA A 82 18.69 25.66 22.14
CA ALA A 82 18.24 25.87 20.78
C ALA A 82 16.71 25.82 20.79
N SER A 83 16.05 26.81 20.19
CA SER A 83 14.59 26.82 20.04
C SER A 83 14.23 26.54 18.58
N PRO A 84 13.33 25.57 18.29
CA PRO A 84 12.83 24.55 19.22
C PRO A 84 13.94 23.57 19.67
N PRO A 85 13.79 22.92 20.84
CA PRO A 85 14.60 21.78 21.27
C PRO A 85 14.68 20.70 20.20
N LEU A 86 15.81 20.00 20.14
CA LEU A 86 16.04 19.01 19.10
C LEU A 86 15.03 17.86 19.13
N ILE A 87 14.66 17.42 20.34
CA ILE A 87 13.74 16.30 20.54
C ILE A 87 12.29 16.61 20.11
N GLU A 88 11.89 17.89 20.16
CA GLU A 88 10.60 18.35 19.61
C GLU A 88 10.60 18.38 18.08
N CYS A 89 11.78 18.41 17.45
CA CYS A 89 11.89 18.39 16.00
C CYS A 89 11.81 16.97 15.43
N VAL A 90 11.82 15.92 16.26
CA VAL A 90 11.85 14.53 15.79
C VAL A 90 10.45 13.94 15.81
N HIS A 91 9.89 13.75 14.62
CA HIS A 91 8.59 13.12 14.38
C HIS A 91 8.73 11.65 13.98
N ALA A 92 9.76 11.33 13.19
CA ALA A 92 10.03 10.00 12.68
C ALA A 92 11.44 9.49 13.03
N VAL A 93 11.54 8.21 13.39
CA VAL A 93 12.82 7.54 13.65
C VAL A 93 12.96 6.33 12.72
N VAL A 94 13.97 6.37 11.86
CA VAL A 94 14.34 5.28 10.95
C VAL A 94 15.49 4.48 11.56
N LEU A 95 15.21 3.25 11.96
CA LEU A 95 16.20 2.31 12.47
C LEU A 95 16.70 1.45 11.31
N SER A 96 17.94 1.66 10.86
CA SER A 96 18.49 1.00 9.68
C SER A 96 19.59 0.03 10.05
N SER A 97 19.32 -1.27 10.00
CA SER A 97 20.30 -2.31 10.29
C SER A 97 20.71 -3.05 9.02
N ALA A 98 22.01 -3.00 8.71
CA ALA A 98 22.65 -3.79 7.67
C ALA A 98 23.85 -4.52 8.29
N GLY A 99 23.72 -5.82 8.59
CA GLY A 99 24.78 -6.58 9.25
C GLY A 99 24.27 -7.70 10.17
N PRO A 100 25.11 -8.19 11.12
CA PRO A 100 24.72 -9.23 12.07
C PRO A 100 23.46 -8.84 12.85
N TRP A 101 22.44 -9.70 12.79
CA TRP A 101 21.08 -9.42 13.27
C TRP A 101 20.94 -9.27 14.80
N SER A 102 22.01 -9.47 15.57
CA SER A 102 22.00 -9.36 17.03
C SER A 102 22.13 -7.89 17.46
N GLN A 103 21.03 -7.14 17.42
CA GLN A 103 21.03 -5.75 17.87
C GLN A 103 20.14 -5.57 19.11
N PRO A 104 20.67 -5.80 20.32
CA PRO A 104 19.92 -5.71 21.57
C PRO A 104 19.60 -4.26 21.98
N TRP A 105 19.72 -3.25 21.11
CA TRP A 105 19.54 -1.84 21.48
C TRP A 105 18.23 -1.21 21.00
N LEU A 106 17.46 -1.88 20.12
CA LEU A 106 16.22 -1.30 19.55
C LEU A 106 15.21 -0.90 20.64
N HIS A 107 15.12 -1.68 21.71
CA HIS A 107 14.24 -1.38 22.84
C HIS A 107 14.65 -0.11 23.61
N LEU A 108 15.91 0.33 23.50
CA LEU A 108 16.39 1.55 24.14
C LEU A 108 15.92 2.80 23.42
N VAL A 109 15.66 2.73 22.10
CA VAL A 109 15.26 3.91 21.30
C VAL A 109 13.99 4.53 21.84
N SER A 110 12.92 3.73 21.94
CA SER A 110 11.64 4.21 22.45
C SER A 110 11.76 4.68 23.89
N ALA A 111 12.41 3.90 24.76
CA ALA A 111 12.57 4.24 26.17
C ALA A 111 13.33 5.55 26.39
N GLU A 112 14.46 5.75 25.71
CA GLU A 112 15.31 6.93 25.90
C GLU A 112 14.74 8.20 25.27
N ILE A 113 14.01 8.08 24.16
CA ILE A 113 13.33 9.22 23.53
C ILE A 113 12.11 9.63 24.36
N SER A 114 11.26 8.69 24.77
CA SER A 114 10.10 8.97 25.63
C SER A 114 10.53 9.66 26.93
N LYS A 115 11.57 9.16 27.59
CA LYS A 115 12.14 9.76 28.80
C LYS A 115 12.55 11.23 28.61
N ARG A 116 13.10 11.59 27.44
CA ARG A 116 13.54 12.98 27.15
C ARG A 116 12.39 13.89 26.75
N LYS A 117 11.37 13.35 26.07
CA LYS A 117 10.11 14.08 25.82
C LYS A 117 9.40 14.39 27.14
N GLU A 118 9.30 13.41 28.05
CA GLU A 118 8.72 13.60 29.39
C GLU A 118 9.45 14.68 30.22
N ALA A 119 10.77 14.80 30.05
CA ALA A 119 11.58 15.77 30.79
C ALA A 119 11.39 17.23 30.34
N LEU A 120 10.76 17.48 29.19
CA LEU A 120 10.54 18.85 28.70
C LEU A 120 9.39 19.58 29.40
N ASP A 121 8.64 18.92 30.29
CA ASP A 121 7.53 19.48 31.10
C ASP A 121 6.41 20.18 30.29
N GLU A 122 6.48 20.13 28.96
CA GLU A 122 5.38 20.54 28.08
C GLU A 122 4.41 19.36 27.91
N PRO A 123 3.11 19.56 28.12
CA PRO A 123 2.08 18.56 27.82
C PRO A 123 1.88 18.38 26.30
N SER A 124 2.90 18.64 25.48
CA SER A 124 2.85 18.43 24.04
C SER A 124 2.64 16.94 23.78
N ARG A 125 1.42 16.65 23.35
CA ARG A 125 0.79 15.33 23.34
C ARG A 125 1.19 14.49 22.12
N GLU A 126 2.20 14.94 21.39
CA GLU A 126 2.68 14.32 20.17
C GLU A 126 3.81 13.34 20.58
N GLU A 127 3.40 12.10 20.84
CA GLU A 127 4.30 10.95 20.88
C GLU A 127 5.14 10.90 19.59
N ILE A 128 6.23 10.13 19.55
CA ILE A 128 6.91 9.93 18.26
C ILE A 128 5.87 9.34 17.30
N ASP A 129 5.60 10.04 16.21
CA ASP A 129 4.49 9.71 15.32
C ASP A 129 4.77 8.39 14.60
N GLU A 130 6.04 8.12 14.25
CA GLU A 130 6.39 6.94 13.47
C GLU A 130 7.80 6.39 13.79
N ILE A 131 7.89 5.08 14.06
CA ILE A 131 9.18 4.35 14.02
C ILE A 131 9.17 3.42 12.82
N THR A 132 10.08 3.71 11.88
CA THR A 132 10.34 2.85 10.72
C THR A 132 11.55 1.97 11.00
N PHE A 133 11.44 0.67 10.78
CA PHE A 133 12.54 -0.27 10.88
C PHE A 133 12.94 -0.81 9.50
N LYS A 134 14.18 -0.57 9.08
CA LYS A 134 14.75 -1.06 7.83
C LYS A 134 15.78 -2.14 8.12
N LEU A 135 15.54 -3.32 7.58
CA LEU A 135 16.42 -4.48 7.66
C LEU A 135 16.89 -4.83 6.26
N ASP A 136 18.14 -4.50 5.93
CA ASP A 136 18.74 -4.84 4.64
C ASP A 136 19.82 -5.91 4.82
N GLY A 137 19.78 -6.94 3.99
CA GLY A 137 20.68 -8.08 4.09
C GLY A 137 21.77 -8.07 3.03
N VAL A 138 23.02 -8.10 3.46
CA VAL A 138 23.99 -9.11 3.01
C VAL A 138 24.92 -9.45 4.19
N HIS A 139 24.74 -10.62 4.83
CA HIS A 139 25.91 -11.42 5.15
C HIS A 139 25.64 -12.92 5.34
N VAL A 140 26.32 -13.72 4.51
CA VAL A 140 26.80 -15.06 4.84
C VAL A 140 28.32 -14.98 4.76
N PRO A 141 29.06 -15.21 5.85
CA PRO A 141 30.37 -15.81 5.76
C PRO A 141 30.24 -17.21 6.34
N GLN A 142 30.25 -18.23 5.48
CA GLN A 142 30.70 -19.53 5.94
C GLN A 142 31.75 -20.05 5.00
N ALA A 143 32.94 -20.20 5.55
CA ALA A 143 33.87 -21.21 5.08
C ALA A 143 34.57 -21.96 6.23
N ASN A 144 34.70 -21.41 7.45
CA ASN A 144 35.56 -22.04 8.48
C ASN A 144 34.92 -22.37 9.85
N GLU A 145 33.62 -22.21 10.06
CA GLU A 145 32.98 -22.59 11.35
C GLU A 145 32.28 -23.94 11.27
N ALA A 146 33.08 -25.01 11.15
CA ALA A 146 32.63 -26.37 10.90
C ALA A 146 31.92 -27.09 12.08
N SER A 147 31.48 -26.41 13.14
CA SER A 147 31.16 -27.13 14.39
C SER A 147 29.90 -26.73 15.17
N SER A 148 29.03 -25.84 14.67
CA SER A 148 27.75 -25.56 15.36
C SER A 148 26.54 -25.89 14.49
N ALA A 149 26.10 -27.15 14.57
CA ALA A 149 24.92 -27.65 13.86
C ALA A 149 23.57 -27.07 14.36
N ASN A 150 23.57 -26.21 15.39
CA ASN A 150 22.34 -25.74 16.05
C ASN A 150 22.08 -24.23 15.95
N THR A 151 23.00 -23.45 15.42
CA THR A 151 22.82 -22.00 15.25
C THR A 151 22.45 -21.75 13.80
N GLY A 152 21.23 -21.24 13.55
CA GLY A 152 20.70 -20.92 12.22
C GLY A 152 21.45 -19.79 11.52
N PHE A 153 22.74 -19.99 11.25
CA PHE A 153 23.63 -19.06 10.58
C PHE A 153 23.13 -18.81 9.15
N GLY A 154 23.12 -17.54 8.75
CA GLY A 154 22.71 -17.10 7.42
C GLY A 154 21.21 -16.85 7.22
N TYR A 155 20.37 -17.11 8.23
CA TYR A 155 18.95 -16.76 8.17
C TYR A 155 18.65 -15.46 8.92
N ALA A 156 17.63 -14.75 8.44
CA ALA A 156 17.03 -13.61 9.10
C ALA A 156 16.44 -13.99 10.48
N PRO A 157 16.37 -13.03 11.43
CA PRO A 157 15.82 -13.27 12.74
C PRO A 157 14.34 -13.67 12.65
N ARG A 158 13.92 -14.61 13.50
CA ARG A 158 12.51 -15.04 13.60
C ARG A 158 11.70 -14.21 14.61
N SER A 159 12.38 -13.34 15.36
CA SER A 159 11.82 -12.47 16.39
C SER A 159 12.78 -11.33 16.71
N TRP A 160 12.25 -10.17 17.10
CA TRP A 160 13.03 -9.03 17.61
C TRP A 160 13.81 -9.31 18.87
N CYS A 161 13.43 -10.34 19.61
CA CYS A 161 14.12 -10.75 20.83
C CYS A 161 15.24 -11.77 20.56
N THR A 162 15.60 -12.02 19.30
CA THR A 162 16.69 -12.95 18.97
C THR A 162 18.00 -12.44 19.58
N GLY A 163 18.59 -13.22 20.49
CA GLY A 163 19.80 -12.84 21.22
C GLY A 163 19.56 -12.13 22.56
N LEU A 164 18.31 -11.85 22.94
CA LEU A 164 17.97 -11.39 24.29
C LEU A 164 17.79 -12.58 25.24
N PRO A 165 18.14 -12.42 26.53
CA PRO A 165 17.98 -13.50 27.52
C PRO A 165 16.51 -13.85 27.80
N ARG A 166 15.59 -12.92 27.50
CA ARG A 166 14.14 -13.08 27.66
C ARG A 166 13.41 -12.35 26.53
N SER A 167 12.23 -12.86 26.18
CA SER A 167 11.30 -12.13 25.29
C SER A 167 10.82 -10.86 26.01
N LEU A 168 10.95 -9.72 25.35
CA LEU A 168 10.41 -8.46 25.85
C LEU A 168 8.90 -8.40 25.59
N PRO A 169 8.14 -7.64 26.41
CA PRO A 169 6.75 -7.34 26.12
C PRO A 169 6.59 -6.74 24.72
N SER A 170 5.51 -7.11 24.03
CA SER A 170 5.30 -6.72 22.63
C SER A 170 5.17 -5.20 22.44
N GLY A 171 4.72 -4.46 23.46
CA GLY A 171 4.63 -3.00 23.43
C GLY A 171 5.96 -2.24 23.53
N VAL A 172 7.09 -2.93 23.75
CA VAL A 172 8.41 -2.27 23.84
C VAL A 172 8.92 -1.80 22.48
N PHE A 173 8.36 -2.34 21.39
CA PHE A 173 8.76 -2.01 20.03
C PHE A 173 7.59 -1.39 19.28
N PRO A 174 7.36 -0.07 19.39
CA PRO A 174 6.31 0.62 18.63
C PRO A 174 6.75 0.84 17.17
N ILE A 175 7.21 -0.22 16.51
CA ILE A 175 7.58 -0.20 15.09
C ILE A 175 6.28 -0.18 14.29
N GLU A 176 6.05 0.92 13.59
CA GLU A 176 4.86 1.13 12.78
C GLU A 176 5.10 0.72 11.32
N THR A 177 6.29 0.98 10.81
CA THR A 177 6.67 0.66 9.43
C THR A 177 7.87 -0.27 9.42
N MET A 178 7.86 -1.30 8.58
CA MET A 178 8.94 -2.26 8.44
C MET A 178 9.31 -2.48 6.98
N GLU A 179 10.58 -2.29 6.66
CA GLU A 179 11.15 -2.57 5.35
C GLU A 179 12.16 -3.71 5.48
N LEU A 180 11.89 -4.83 4.82
CA LEU A 180 12.73 -6.01 4.80
C LEU A 180 13.30 -6.18 3.39
N SER A 181 14.62 -6.16 3.25
CA SER A 181 15.30 -6.21 1.97
C SER A 181 16.41 -7.26 1.96
N LYS A 182 16.47 -8.08 0.91
CA LYS A 182 17.56 -9.05 0.65
C LYS A 182 17.81 -10.02 1.80
N LEU A 183 16.76 -10.40 2.52
CA LEU A 183 16.85 -11.32 3.65
C LEU A 183 16.60 -12.75 3.20
N ARG A 184 17.28 -13.70 3.84
CA ARG A 184 17.06 -15.14 3.63
C ARG A 184 16.29 -15.72 4.81
N PHE A 185 15.14 -16.32 4.55
CA PHE A 185 14.38 -17.09 5.53
C PHE A 185 14.43 -18.56 5.16
N ARG A 186 14.33 -19.45 6.16
CA ARG A 186 14.21 -20.89 5.87
C ARG A 186 12.86 -21.19 5.24
N THR A 187 11.78 -20.66 5.81
CA THR A 187 10.40 -20.82 5.34
C THR A 187 9.63 -19.50 5.53
N PRO A 188 8.52 -19.28 4.81
CA PRO A 188 7.64 -18.13 5.02
C PRO A 188 7.15 -18.00 6.47
N ALA A 189 6.97 -19.12 7.18
CA ALA A 189 6.60 -19.13 8.59
C ALA A 189 7.62 -18.41 9.49
N GLY A 190 8.89 -18.36 9.10
CA GLY A 190 9.92 -17.57 9.79
C GLY A 190 9.63 -16.07 9.75
N LEU A 191 9.23 -15.56 8.58
CA LEU A 191 8.83 -14.17 8.39
C LEU A 191 7.55 -13.83 9.17
N ILE A 192 6.54 -14.72 9.11
CA ILE A 192 5.29 -14.52 9.85
C ILE A 192 5.54 -14.41 11.37
N ARG A 193 6.47 -15.20 11.91
CA ARG A 193 6.86 -15.09 13.34
C ARG A 193 7.51 -13.76 13.66
N LEU A 194 8.35 -13.24 12.77
CA LEU A 194 8.97 -11.92 12.93
C LEU A 194 7.90 -10.82 12.95
N ILE A 195 6.99 -10.81 11.97
CA ILE A 195 5.89 -9.84 11.85
C ILE A 195 4.98 -9.87 13.09
N ARG A 196 4.62 -11.07 13.57
CA ARG A 196 3.76 -11.23 14.75
C ARG A 196 4.42 -10.76 16.05
N SER A 197 5.74 -10.65 16.08
CA SER A 197 6.44 -10.07 17.23
C SER A 197 6.39 -8.53 17.27
N THR A 198 5.70 -7.88 16.33
CA THR A 198 5.52 -6.43 16.24
C THR A 198 4.03 -6.06 16.24
N PRO A 199 3.41 -5.78 17.41
CA PRO A 199 1.98 -5.46 17.48
C PRO A 199 1.63 -4.07 16.92
N SER A 200 2.57 -3.13 16.88
CA SER A 200 2.29 -1.78 16.36
C SER A 200 2.41 -1.68 14.84
N LEU A 201 2.77 -2.77 14.16
CA LEU A 201 3.08 -2.73 12.73
C LEU A 201 1.83 -2.39 11.90
N LYS A 202 1.93 -1.31 11.12
CA LYS A 202 0.94 -0.78 10.18
C LYS A 202 1.36 -1.02 8.73
N ASP A 203 2.64 -0.90 8.41
CA ASP A 203 3.13 -1.00 7.04
C ASP A 203 4.30 -1.98 6.93
N LEU A 204 4.25 -2.89 5.96
CA LEU A 204 5.29 -3.87 5.70
C LEU A 204 5.68 -3.86 4.23
N GLN A 205 6.97 -3.71 3.96
CA GLN A 205 7.55 -3.83 2.63
C GLN A 205 8.57 -4.97 2.61
N CYS A 206 8.42 -5.91 1.70
CA CYS A 206 9.28 -7.07 1.51
C CYS A 206 9.91 -7.00 0.13
N THR A 207 11.23 -6.90 0.06
CA THR A 207 11.98 -6.69 -1.18
C THR A 207 13.08 -7.75 -1.29
N HIS A 208 13.11 -8.50 -2.39
CA HIS A 208 14.15 -9.50 -2.66
C HIS A 208 14.36 -10.52 -1.52
N LEU A 209 13.28 -10.95 -0.87
CA LEU A 209 13.36 -11.98 0.16
C LEU A 209 13.58 -13.36 -0.48
N VAL A 210 14.46 -14.16 0.11
CA VAL A 210 14.76 -15.53 -0.35
C VAL A 210 14.23 -16.51 0.67
N PHE A 211 13.57 -17.58 0.20
CA PHE A 211 13.06 -18.66 1.03
C PHE A 211 13.62 -19.99 0.53
N ASP A 212 14.35 -20.70 1.39
CA ASP A 212 14.99 -21.97 1.01
C ASP A 212 13.97 -23.09 0.82
N ASP A 213 12.94 -23.08 1.66
CA ASP A 213 11.85 -24.04 1.67
C ASP A 213 10.54 -23.27 1.48
N TRP A 214 10.20 -23.10 0.19
CA TRP A 214 8.89 -22.67 -0.26
C TRP A 214 8.01 -23.91 -0.51
N SER A 215 7.82 -24.75 0.51
CA SER A 215 6.68 -25.65 0.51
C SER A 215 5.43 -24.79 0.34
N ASP A 216 4.57 -25.11 -0.65
CA ASP A 216 3.26 -24.44 -0.80
C ASP A 216 2.68 -24.35 0.61
N PRO A 217 2.59 -23.15 1.19
CA PRO A 217 2.28 -23.01 2.59
C PRO A 217 0.88 -23.52 2.68
N ALA A 218 0.75 -24.80 3.04
CA ALA A 218 -0.53 -25.45 3.19
C ALA A 218 -1.27 -24.46 4.06
N PHE A 219 -2.32 -23.91 3.50
CA PHE A 219 -3.15 -22.87 4.10
C PHE A 219 -3.90 -23.46 5.32
N GLU A 220 -3.33 -24.49 5.93
CA GLU A 220 -3.65 -25.14 7.17
C GLU A 220 -3.26 -24.21 8.32
N THR A 221 -4.08 -24.28 9.34
CA THR A 221 -4.04 -23.46 10.54
C THR A 221 -2.69 -23.58 11.23
N VAL A 222 -1.76 -22.66 10.94
CA VAL A 222 -0.66 -22.35 11.86
C VAL A 222 -1.31 -22.08 13.21
N GLY A 223 -1.08 -22.96 14.17
CA GLY A 223 -1.71 -22.91 15.49
C GLY A 223 -1.69 -21.47 16.03
N GLN A 224 -2.88 -20.97 16.35
CA GLN A 224 -3.08 -19.62 16.86
C GLN A 224 -2.44 -19.52 18.26
N ALA A 225 -1.16 -19.20 18.32
CA ALA A 225 -0.56 -18.74 19.56
C ALA A 225 -1.25 -17.43 19.97
N ARG A 226 -1.55 -17.28 21.26
CA ARG A 226 -2.16 -16.08 21.86
C ARG A 226 -1.20 -14.89 21.78
N GLN A 227 -1.06 -14.30 20.61
CA GLN A 227 -0.28 -13.08 20.41
C GLN A 227 -1.22 -11.89 20.19
N SER A 228 -0.79 -10.73 20.69
CA SER A 228 -1.50 -9.47 20.47
C SER A 228 -1.58 -9.18 18.96
N PRO A 229 -2.71 -8.68 18.46
CA PRO A 229 -2.84 -8.24 17.09
C PRO A 229 -1.72 -7.31 16.64
N ASN A 230 -1.46 -7.28 15.34
CA ASN A 230 -0.91 -6.08 14.72
C ASN A 230 -1.96 -5.34 13.90
N CYS A 231 -1.66 -4.07 13.60
CA CYS A 231 -2.52 -3.14 12.88
C CYS A 231 -2.14 -3.06 11.40
N LEU A 232 -1.72 -4.17 10.80
CA LEU A 232 -1.11 -4.17 9.47
C LEU A 232 -2.13 -3.75 8.39
N HIS A 233 -1.92 -2.57 7.82
CA HIS A 233 -2.74 -1.93 6.80
C HIS A 233 -2.18 -2.14 5.40
N THR A 234 -0.87 -1.99 5.22
CA THR A 234 -0.22 -2.12 3.90
C THR A 234 0.81 -3.23 3.92
N ILE A 235 0.75 -4.12 2.94
CA ILE A 235 1.75 -5.17 2.73
C ILE A 235 2.19 -5.11 1.28
N ALA A 236 3.46 -4.81 1.04
CA ALA A 236 4.05 -4.83 -0.30
C ALA A 236 5.10 -5.94 -0.40
N GLY A 237 5.06 -6.70 -1.49
CA GLY A 237 6.05 -7.71 -1.85
C GLY A 237 6.62 -7.41 -3.23
N HIS A 238 7.95 -7.47 -3.38
CA HIS A 238 8.63 -7.32 -4.66
C HIS A 238 9.85 -8.23 -4.73
N GLY A 239 9.97 -9.02 -5.80
CA GLY A 239 11.14 -9.86 -6.07
C GLY A 239 11.43 -10.95 -5.02
N CYS A 240 10.43 -11.39 -4.24
CA CYS A 240 10.53 -12.41 -3.20
C CYS A 240 10.34 -13.85 -3.75
N GLY A 241 10.86 -14.12 -4.96
CA GLY A 241 10.61 -15.35 -5.73
C GLY A 241 10.01 -15.06 -7.10
N SER A 242 9.18 -15.98 -7.61
CA SER A 242 8.31 -15.72 -8.76
C SER A 242 7.19 -14.73 -8.41
N GLU A 243 6.52 -14.17 -9.42
CA GLU A 243 5.38 -13.26 -9.16
C GLU A 243 4.23 -13.96 -8.44
N ALA A 244 4.02 -15.24 -8.73
CA ALA A 244 3.07 -16.08 -8.00
C ALA A 244 3.47 -16.21 -6.52
N GLN A 245 4.76 -16.36 -6.22
CA GLN A 245 5.28 -16.41 -4.85
C GLN A 245 5.18 -15.06 -4.14
N ASN A 246 5.38 -13.93 -4.83
CA ASN A 246 5.15 -12.59 -4.26
C ASN A 246 3.70 -12.44 -3.80
N LEU A 247 2.75 -12.80 -4.67
CA LEU A 247 1.32 -12.75 -4.36
C LEU A 247 0.97 -13.68 -3.19
N ASP A 248 1.45 -14.92 -3.23
CA ASP A 248 1.21 -15.89 -2.16
C ASP A 248 1.82 -15.44 -0.83
N LEU A 249 2.99 -14.79 -0.84
CA LEU A 249 3.60 -14.21 0.35
C LEU A 249 2.70 -13.16 0.99
N VAL A 250 2.25 -12.21 0.17
CA VAL A 250 1.40 -11.10 0.61
C VAL A 250 0.09 -11.64 1.17
N LEU A 251 -0.58 -12.56 0.47
CA LEU A 251 -1.80 -13.21 0.94
C LEU A 251 -1.60 -14.02 2.22
N LEU A 252 -0.47 -14.74 2.34
CA LEU A 252 -0.12 -15.49 3.54
C LEU A 252 0.07 -14.56 4.74
N ILE A 253 0.77 -13.43 4.56
CA ILE A 253 0.95 -12.41 5.59
C ILE A 253 -0.43 -11.86 5.97
N SER A 254 -1.23 -11.38 5.03
CA SER A 254 -2.57 -10.83 5.30
C SER A 254 -3.46 -11.80 6.06
N ARG A 255 -3.49 -13.06 5.62
CA ARG A 255 -4.23 -14.11 6.30
C ARG A 255 -3.76 -14.33 7.73
N SER A 256 -2.44 -14.29 7.95
CA SER A 256 -1.87 -14.53 9.28
C SER A 256 -2.19 -13.42 10.30
N GLN A 257 -2.58 -12.22 9.81
CA GLN A 257 -2.90 -11.03 10.62
C GLN A 257 -4.41 -10.72 10.70
N MET A 258 -5.22 -11.16 9.72
CA MET A 258 -6.66 -10.90 9.67
C MET A 258 -7.51 -11.29 10.90
N PRO A 259 -7.18 -12.32 11.71
CA PRO A 259 -8.01 -12.66 12.87
C PRO A 259 -8.00 -11.57 13.97
N HIS A 260 -7.21 -10.51 13.82
CA HIS A 260 -6.79 -9.68 14.93
C HIS A 260 -6.79 -8.16 14.67
N ALA A 261 -6.73 -7.70 13.41
CA ALA A 261 -6.63 -6.27 13.08
C ALA A 261 -7.96 -5.51 13.33
N LEU A 262 -7.98 -4.65 14.35
CA LEU A 262 -8.92 -3.54 14.67
C LEU A 262 -10.45 -3.78 14.71
N VAL A 263 -10.97 -4.78 14.01
CA VAL A 263 -12.36 -5.19 14.03
C VAL A 263 -12.44 -6.41 14.95
N LYS A 264 -13.38 -6.35 15.92
CA LYS A 264 -13.63 -7.31 17.00
C LYS A 264 -13.06 -8.74 16.79
N PRO A 265 -12.58 -9.40 17.87
CA PRO A 265 -12.03 -10.77 17.88
C PRO A 265 -12.99 -11.91 17.45
N GLY A 266 -14.06 -11.62 16.72
CA GLY A 266 -15.06 -12.56 16.21
C GLY A 266 -14.97 -12.81 14.70
N LEU A 267 -14.05 -12.21 13.96
CA LEU A 267 -13.82 -12.60 12.57
C LEU A 267 -13.34 -14.05 12.53
N ARG A 268 -14.25 -14.96 12.19
CA ARG A 268 -13.87 -16.33 11.80
C ARG A 268 -12.88 -16.24 10.64
N PRO A 269 -11.98 -17.23 10.49
CA PRO A 269 -11.10 -17.29 9.33
C PRO A 269 -11.96 -17.21 8.07
N PHE A 270 -11.77 -16.15 7.28
CA PHE A 270 -12.36 -16.00 5.95
C PHE A 270 -12.05 -17.27 5.15
N SER A 271 -13.04 -18.14 4.94
CA SER A 271 -12.83 -19.42 4.25
C SER A 271 -12.54 -19.22 2.76
N GLY A 272 -12.84 -18.03 2.22
CA GLY A 272 -12.61 -17.65 0.83
C GLY A 272 -11.15 -17.41 0.45
N TRP A 273 -10.16 -17.60 1.33
CA TRP A 273 -8.74 -17.34 1.01
C TRP A 273 -8.23 -18.12 -0.21
N ALA A 274 -8.64 -19.38 -0.36
CA ALA A 274 -8.25 -20.19 -1.52
C ALA A 274 -8.82 -19.59 -2.82
N HIS A 275 -10.08 -19.17 -2.80
CA HIS A 275 -10.74 -18.52 -3.94
C HIS A 275 -10.20 -17.12 -4.20
N LEU A 276 -9.83 -16.35 -3.17
CA LEU A 276 -9.16 -15.06 -3.32
C LEU A 276 -7.77 -15.23 -3.92
N ARG A 277 -7.01 -16.24 -3.47
CA ARG A 277 -5.73 -16.63 -4.09
C ARG A 277 -5.94 -16.94 -5.56
N GLN A 278 -6.88 -17.84 -5.89
CA GLN A 278 -7.21 -18.18 -7.28
C GLN A 278 -7.62 -16.95 -8.10
N LEU A 279 -8.47 -16.08 -7.54
CA LEU A 279 -8.89 -14.82 -8.17
C LEU A 279 -7.68 -13.92 -8.46
N ALA A 280 -6.80 -13.72 -7.48
CA ALA A 280 -5.63 -12.87 -7.67
C ALA A 280 -4.64 -13.46 -8.68
N HIS A 281 -4.43 -14.78 -8.67
CA HIS A 281 -3.61 -15.48 -9.68
C HIS A 281 -4.22 -15.39 -11.09
N SER A 282 -5.55 -15.41 -11.22
CA SER A 282 -6.21 -15.30 -12.55
C SER A 282 -5.95 -13.97 -13.26
N VAL A 283 -5.61 -12.93 -12.49
CA VAL A 283 -5.30 -11.58 -12.98
C VAL A 283 -3.79 -11.36 -13.06
N LEU A 284 -2.98 -12.26 -12.48
CA LEU A 284 -1.53 -12.13 -12.44
C LEU A 284 -0.93 -12.42 -13.84
N LEU A 285 -0.38 -11.38 -14.46
CA LEU A 285 0.25 -11.51 -15.78
C LEU A 285 1.71 -11.96 -15.65
N THR A 286 2.08 -13.02 -16.36
CA THR A 286 3.41 -13.66 -16.30
C THR A 286 4.57 -12.81 -16.81
N HIS A 287 4.28 -11.71 -17.52
CA HIS A 287 5.30 -10.91 -18.24
C HIS A 287 5.63 -9.57 -17.58
N THR A 288 5.12 -9.30 -16.38
CA THR A 288 5.38 -8.04 -15.69
C THR A 288 6.11 -8.30 -14.40
N SER A 289 7.32 -7.73 -14.25
CA SER A 289 7.94 -7.62 -12.92
C SER A 289 6.96 -6.84 -12.06
N THR A 290 6.39 -7.48 -11.03
CA THR A 290 5.30 -6.90 -10.24
C THR A 290 5.73 -6.65 -8.81
N ARG A 291 5.49 -5.42 -8.35
CA ARG A 291 5.24 -5.19 -6.93
C ARG A 291 3.78 -5.57 -6.69
N VAL A 292 3.55 -6.47 -5.75
CA VAL A 292 2.21 -6.84 -5.28
C VAL A 292 1.99 -6.08 -3.98
N GLU A 293 0.92 -5.29 -3.91
CA GLU A 293 0.58 -4.54 -2.71
C GLU A 293 -0.83 -4.88 -2.27
N LEU A 294 -0.98 -5.33 -1.02
CA LEU A 294 -2.26 -5.50 -0.37
C LEU A 294 -2.51 -4.37 0.61
N ARG A 295 -3.54 -3.56 0.35
CA ARG A 295 -4.02 -2.53 1.27
C ARG A 295 -5.32 -2.98 1.91
N ALA A 296 -5.38 -2.92 3.24
CA ALA A 296 -6.60 -3.00 4.03
C ALA A 296 -7.07 -1.58 4.34
N MET A 297 -8.01 -1.07 3.54
CA MET A 297 -8.60 0.25 3.79
C MET A 297 -9.88 0.11 4.59
N PHE A 298 -10.00 0.89 5.67
CA PHE A 298 -11.25 1.07 6.38
C PHE A 298 -11.98 2.26 5.77
N VAL A 299 -13.07 2.02 5.05
CA VAL A 299 -13.90 3.08 4.49
C VAL A 299 -15.16 3.20 5.36
N PRO A 300 -15.26 4.21 6.24
CA PRO A 300 -16.52 4.45 6.94
C PRO A 300 -17.58 4.86 5.90
N ARG A 301 -18.74 4.18 5.91
CA ARG A 301 -19.84 4.43 4.94
C ARG A 301 -20.38 5.86 5.03
N SER A 302 -20.27 6.51 6.18
CA SER A 302 -20.53 7.94 6.35
C SER A 302 -19.20 8.69 6.56
N ARG A 303 -18.95 9.72 5.76
CA ARG A 303 -17.88 10.68 6.06
C ARG A 303 -18.21 11.33 7.42
N PRO A 304 -17.36 11.19 8.46
CA PRO A 304 -17.58 11.92 9.70
C PRO A 304 -17.53 13.42 9.39
N THR A 305 -18.53 14.16 9.85
CA THR A 305 -18.63 15.61 9.65
C THR A 305 -17.64 16.39 10.52
N SER A 306 -17.00 15.75 11.49
CA SER A 306 -15.99 16.36 12.37
C SER A 306 -14.93 15.35 12.88
N CYS A 307 -13.73 15.86 13.21
CA CYS A 307 -12.58 15.07 13.67
C CYS A 307 -12.79 14.45 15.08
N GLY A 308 -13.60 15.09 15.93
CA GLY A 308 -13.89 14.61 17.30
C GLY A 308 -14.80 13.38 17.35
N GLU A 309 -15.60 13.13 16.31
CA GLU A 309 -16.53 12.01 16.25
C GLU A 309 -15.89 10.67 15.84
N GLN A 310 -14.68 10.67 15.28
CA GLN A 310 -14.03 9.44 14.78
C GLN A 310 -13.78 8.40 15.87
N ARG A 311 -13.32 8.80 17.06
CA ARG A 311 -13.01 7.84 18.15
C ARG A 311 -14.26 7.23 18.79
N HIS A 312 -15.36 7.98 18.89
CA HIS A 312 -16.63 7.48 19.44
C HIS A 312 -17.49 6.75 18.38
N ALA A 313 -17.44 7.16 17.11
CA ALA A 313 -18.13 6.48 16.02
C ALA A 313 -17.55 5.08 15.73
N LEU A 314 -16.25 4.86 15.96
CA LEU A 314 -15.62 3.54 15.78
C LEU A 314 -16.13 2.48 16.77
N SER A 315 -16.74 2.85 17.91
CA SER A 315 -17.29 1.86 18.86
C SER A 315 -18.77 1.53 18.63
N SER A 316 -19.55 2.46 18.04
CA SER A 316 -20.99 2.30 17.81
C SER A 316 -21.39 2.08 16.33
N SER A 317 -20.55 2.47 15.36
CA SER A 317 -20.80 2.40 13.90
C SER A 317 -20.11 1.22 13.20
N VAL A 318 -19.74 0.18 13.95
CA VAL A 318 -19.08 -1.03 13.38
C VAL A 318 -20.04 -1.85 12.50
N ALA A 319 -21.35 -1.62 12.60
CA ALA A 319 -22.37 -2.40 11.91
C ALA A 319 -22.28 -2.34 10.36
N HIS A 320 -21.52 -1.40 9.79
CA HIS A 320 -21.38 -1.22 8.35
C HIS A 320 -19.95 -0.92 7.88
N ALA A 321 -18.94 -1.37 8.63
CA ALA A 321 -17.56 -1.26 8.18
C ALA A 321 -17.34 -2.10 6.90
N VAL A 322 -16.85 -1.45 5.85
CA VAL A 322 -16.34 -2.12 4.65
C VAL A 322 -14.81 -2.11 4.73
N GLN A 323 -14.22 -3.29 4.68
CA GLN A 323 -12.78 -3.46 4.55
C GLN A 323 -12.47 -3.78 3.09
N ASP A 324 -11.81 -2.86 2.41
CA ASP A 324 -11.32 -3.11 1.06
C ASP A 324 -9.95 -3.78 1.16
N VAL A 325 -9.85 -4.97 0.56
CA VAL A 325 -8.59 -5.66 0.29
C VAL A 325 -8.23 -5.34 -1.15
N LEU A 326 -7.26 -4.46 -1.32
CA LEU A 326 -6.80 -4.01 -2.62
C LEU A 326 -5.51 -4.74 -2.97
N VAL A 327 -5.50 -5.61 -3.97
CA VAL A 327 -4.30 -6.21 -4.54
C VAL A 327 -3.90 -5.39 -5.76
N ASP A 328 -2.91 -4.52 -5.61
CA ASP A 328 -2.35 -3.71 -6.68
C ASP A 328 -1.12 -4.37 -7.30
N TYR A 329 -1.04 -4.31 -8.63
CA TYR A 329 0.11 -4.74 -9.41
C TYR A 329 0.74 -3.53 -10.10
N PHE A 330 2.05 -3.41 -9.95
CA PHE A 330 2.80 -2.31 -10.54
C PHE A 330 3.90 -2.79 -11.48
N ARG A 331 4.08 -2.09 -12.61
CA ARG A 331 5.21 -2.29 -13.54
C ARG A 331 6.31 -1.32 -13.18
N PRO A 332 7.58 -1.76 -13.07
CA PRO A 332 8.69 -0.82 -13.09
C PRO A 332 8.66 -0.01 -14.39
N ASP A 333 8.88 1.29 -14.29
CA ASP A 333 9.00 2.15 -15.47
C ASP A 333 10.28 1.78 -16.23
N ALA A 334 10.13 1.17 -17.42
CA ALA A 334 11.24 0.70 -18.25
C ALA A 334 12.21 1.84 -18.68
N SER A 335 11.81 3.10 -18.49
CA SER A 335 12.65 4.27 -18.76
C SER A 335 13.69 4.58 -17.67
N GLN A 336 13.74 3.83 -16.56
CA GLN A 336 14.67 4.09 -15.44
C GLN A 336 15.58 2.90 -15.13
N GLU A 337 16.89 3.17 -14.96
CA GLU A 337 17.90 2.18 -14.52
C GLU A 337 17.67 1.66 -13.09
N VAL A 338 17.00 2.45 -12.25
CA VAL A 338 16.57 2.06 -10.91
C VAL A 338 15.06 2.28 -10.82
N PRO A 339 14.23 1.22 -10.69
CA PRO A 339 12.78 1.34 -10.70
C PRO A 339 12.27 1.94 -9.39
N THR A 340 12.44 3.25 -9.24
CA THR A 340 11.79 4.02 -8.16
C THR A 340 10.35 4.38 -8.54
N ARG A 341 10.02 4.29 -9.84
CA ARG A 341 8.70 4.56 -10.38
C ARG A 341 7.99 3.29 -10.80
N PHE A 342 6.81 3.15 -10.26
CA PHE A 342 5.91 2.03 -10.48
C PHE A 342 4.66 2.58 -11.16
N LYS A 343 4.43 2.19 -12.42
CA LYS A 343 3.18 2.50 -13.10
C LYS A 343 2.14 1.46 -12.65
N HIS A 344 1.06 1.94 -12.06
CA HIS A 344 -0.11 1.10 -11.73
C HIS A 344 -0.60 0.43 -13.01
N ILE A 345 -0.54 -0.91 -13.06
CA ILE A 345 -0.95 -1.68 -14.23
C ILE A 345 -2.41 -2.06 -14.06
N HIS A 346 -2.71 -2.82 -13.01
CA HIS A 346 -4.02 -3.34 -12.72
C HIS A 346 -4.11 -3.68 -11.24
N GLY A 347 -5.32 -3.92 -10.75
CA GLY A 347 -5.52 -4.43 -9.41
C GLY A 347 -6.89 -5.10 -9.25
N VAL A 348 -6.99 -5.85 -8.17
CA VAL A 348 -8.21 -6.52 -7.72
C VAL A 348 -8.62 -5.91 -6.39
N THR A 349 -9.81 -5.33 -6.32
CA THR A 349 -10.41 -4.87 -5.07
C THR A 349 -11.43 -5.92 -4.61
N LEU A 350 -11.28 -6.38 -3.38
CA LEU A 350 -12.27 -7.21 -2.70
C LEU A 350 -12.80 -6.40 -1.51
N SER A 351 -14.04 -5.95 -1.59
CA SER A 351 -14.71 -5.25 -0.50
C SER A 351 -15.39 -6.29 0.40
N LEU A 352 -14.96 -6.38 1.65
CA LEU A 352 -15.57 -7.25 2.66
C LEU A 352 -16.52 -6.42 3.52
N GLN A 353 -17.79 -6.80 3.59
CA GLN A 353 -18.72 -6.20 4.54
C GLN A 353 -18.79 -7.07 5.79
N LEU A 354 -18.57 -6.44 6.93
CA LEU A 354 -18.68 -7.06 8.24
C LEU A 354 -20.13 -6.96 8.69
N THR A 355 -20.75 -8.11 8.97
CA THR A 355 -22.11 -8.14 9.54
C THR A 355 -22.02 -8.07 11.06
N ALA A 356 -22.95 -7.34 11.68
CA ALA A 356 -23.03 -7.19 13.14
C ALA A 356 -23.57 -8.44 13.86
N ASP A 357 -23.81 -9.53 13.14
CA ASP A 357 -24.38 -10.76 13.67
C ASP A 357 -23.45 -11.41 14.72
N PRO A 358 -23.98 -12.17 15.70
CA PRO A 358 -23.20 -12.75 16.79
C PRO A 358 -22.18 -13.79 16.30
N THR A 359 -22.31 -14.23 15.05
CA THR A 359 -21.27 -14.92 14.28
C THR A 359 -20.85 -14.05 13.09
N PRO A 360 -19.83 -13.18 13.25
CA PRO A 360 -19.36 -12.33 12.16
C PRO A 360 -18.84 -13.22 11.04
N LEU A 361 -19.63 -13.34 9.98
CA LEU A 361 -19.19 -13.90 8.71
C LEU A 361 -18.82 -12.70 7.85
N ALA A 362 -17.54 -12.60 7.47
CA ALA A 362 -17.14 -11.67 6.43
C ALA A 362 -17.80 -12.14 5.13
N VAL A 363 -18.74 -11.33 4.62
CA VAL A 363 -19.35 -11.57 3.31
C VAL A 363 -18.61 -10.71 2.31
N VAL A 364 -18.25 -11.30 1.18
CA VAL A 364 -17.72 -10.52 0.06
C VAL A 364 -18.85 -9.61 -0.43
N HIS A 365 -18.68 -8.31 -0.27
CA HIS A 365 -19.67 -7.33 -0.68
C HIS A 365 -19.57 -7.07 -2.18
N ALA A 366 -18.38 -6.73 -2.65
CA ALA A 366 -18.12 -6.42 -4.05
C ALA A 366 -16.74 -6.92 -4.47
N ILE A 367 -16.61 -7.25 -5.75
CA ILE A 367 -15.33 -7.55 -6.40
C ILE A 367 -15.16 -6.57 -7.55
N GLY A 368 -14.02 -5.88 -7.58
CA GLY A 368 -13.66 -4.91 -8.60
C GLY A 368 -12.35 -5.30 -9.28
N LEU A 369 -12.33 -5.38 -10.61
CA LEU A 369 -11.09 -5.36 -11.38
C LEU A 369 -10.86 -3.93 -11.86
N PHE A 370 -9.64 -3.40 -11.79
CA PHE A 370 -9.37 -2.05 -12.26
C PHE A 370 -7.97 -1.93 -12.86
N GLY A 371 -7.77 -0.86 -13.63
CA GLY A 371 -6.46 -0.50 -14.20
C GLY A 371 -6.17 -1.08 -15.58
N LEU A 372 -6.95 -2.08 -16.04
CA LEU A 372 -6.84 -2.70 -17.36
C LEU A 372 -6.74 -1.64 -18.47
N SER A 373 -5.56 -1.50 -19.06
CA SER A 373 -5.26 -0.41 -20.00
C SER A 373 -4.80 -0.88 -21.37
N ALA A 374 -4.05 -1.97 -21.44
CA ALA A 374 -3.64 -2.57 -22.70
C ALA A 374 -4.52 -3.77 -23.06
N LEU A 375 -4.76 -3.97 -24.36
CA LEU A 375 -5.63 -5.03 -24.86
C LEU A 375 -5.02 -6.42 -24.61
N ASP A 376 -3.73 -6.57 -24.90
CA ASP A 376 -2.96 -7.80 -24.67
C ASP A 376 -2.97 -8.21 -23.19
N GLU A 377 -2.78 -7.27 -22.28
CA GLU A 377 -2.88 -7.49 -20.83
C GLU A 377 -4.29 -7.98 -20.43
N THR A 378 -5.34 -7.40 -21.03
CA THR A 378 -6.73 -7.76 -20.75
C THR A 378 -7.07 -9.15 -21.31
N GLN A 379 -6.53 -9.51 -22.47
CA GLN A 379 -6.71 -10.82 -23.09
C GLN A 379 -5.92 -11.93 -22.39
N ALA A 380 -4.81 -11.60 -21.75
CA ALA A 380 -3.96 -12.54 -21.03
C ALA A 380 -4.51 -12.96 -19.65
N ILE A 381 -5.59 -12.34 -19.18
CA ILE A 381 -6.29 -12.75 -17.94
C ILE A 381 -6.92 -14.13 -18.14
N ASP A 382 -6.78 -15.00 -17.13
CA ASP A 382 -7.47 -16.29 -17.08
C ASP A 382 -8.94 -16.08 -16.68
N TRP A 383 -9.74 -15.61 -17.64
CA TRP A 383 -11.16 -15.30 -17.43
C TRP A 383 -11.99 -16.48 -16.91
N PRO A 384 -11.78 -17.74 -17.35
CA PRO A 384 -12.46 -18.90 -16.77
C PRO A 384 -12.11 -19.13 -15.28
N ALA A 385 -10.84 -19.05 -14.90
CA ALA A 385 -10.43 -19.17 -13.50
C ALA A 385 -10.99 -18.02 -12.65
N LEU A 386 -11.00 -16.80 -13.21
CA LEU A 386 -11.56 -15.61 -12.59
C LEU A 386 -13.05 -15.79 -12.30
N GLU A 387 -13.83 -16.20 -13.30
CA GLU A 387 -15.26 -16.45 -13.18
C GLU A 387 -15.56 -17.52 -12.13
N THR A 388 -14.79 -18.61 -12.14
CA THR A 388 -14.91 -19.69 -11.15
C THR A 388 -14.65 -19.18 -9.72
N ALA A 389 -13.59 -18.39 -9.53
CA ALA A 389 -13.24 -17.82 -8.24
C ALA A 389 -14.29 -16.81 -7.75
N VAL A 390 -14.78 -15.92 -8.62
CA VAL A 390 -15.84 -14.96 -8.30
C VAL A 390 -17.14 -15.69 -7.94
N ALA A 391 -17.53 -16.72 -8.69
CA ALA A 391 -18.71 -17.51 -8.41
C ALA A 391 -18.62 -18.19 -7.03
N ALA A 392 -17.45 -18.73 -6.68
CA ALA A 392 -17.20 -19.36 -5.39
C ALA A 392 -17.17 -18.36 -4.21
N LEU A 393 -16.69 -17.14 -4.44
CA LEU A 393 -16.73 -16.06 -3.45
C LEU A 393 -18.14 -15.49 -3.24
N ALA A 394 -19.02 -15.65 -4.24
CA ALA A 394 -20.43 -15.27 -4.21
C ALA A 394 -20.68 -13.83 -3.67
N PRO A 395 -20.14 -12.78 -4.31
CA PRO A 395 -20.28 -11.41 -3.81
C PRO A 395 -21.73 -10.93 -3.73
N ALA A 396 -22.09 -10.16 -2.71
CA ALA A 396 -23.46 -9.64 -2.54
C ALA A 396 -23.86 -8.68 -3.67
N GLU A 397 -22.93 -7.88 -4.18
CA GLU A 397 -23.11 -6.95 -5.29
C GLU A 397 -22.60 -7.53 -6.62
N PRO A 398 -23.05 -6.98 -7.76
CA PRO A 398 -22.46 -7.29 -9.06
C PRO A 398 -20.94 -7.06 -9.07
N THR A 399 -20.22 -7.98 -9.69
CA THR A 399 -18.78 -7.86 -9.93
C THR A 399 -18.54 -6.78 -10.98
N THR A 400 -17.67 -5.82 -10.67
CA THR A 400 -17.38 -4.68 -11.54
C THR A 400 -16.03 -4.85 -12.22
N VAL A 401 -15.95 -4.75 -13.54
CA VAL A 401 -14.71 -4.74 -14.32
C VAL A 401 -14.49 -3.34 -14.88
N ARG A 402 -13.51 -2.60 -14.34
CA ARG A 402 -13.18 -1.23 -14.73
C ARG A 402 -11.98 -1.18 -15.64
N VAL A 403 -12.18 -0.64 -16.84
CA VAL A 403 -11.19 -0.61 -17.92
C VAL A 403 -10.83 0.83 -18.23
N ARG A 404 -9.54 1.13 -18.36
CA ARG A 404 -9.03 2.46 -18.76
C ARG A 404 -8.74 2.56 -20.25
N GLY A 405 -8.34 1.46 -20.88
CA GLY A 405 -8.02 1.41 -22.31
C GLY A 405 -9.28 1.27 -23.15
N LEU A 406 -9.43 2.12 -24.17
CA LEU A 406 -10.57 2.04 -25.09
C LEU A 406 -10.58 0.70 -25.83
N ASP A 407 -9.43 0.26 -26.36
CA ASP A 407 -9.33 -0.99 -27.12
C ASP A 407 -9.69 -2.22 -26.27
N ALA A 408 -9.19 -2.26 -25.03
CA ALA A 408 -9.55 -3.29 -24.06
C ALA A 408 -11.06 -3.29 -23.76
N PHE A 409 -11.67 -2.11 -23.62
CA PHE A 409 -13.10 -2.01 -23.38
C PHE A 409 -13.92 -2.45 -24.60
N LEU A 410 -13.52 -2.06 -25.81
CA LEU A 410 -14.16 -2.49 -27.06
C LEU A 410 -14.10 -4.02 -27.22
N TRP A 411 -12.96 -4.63 -26.93
CA TRP A 411 -12.84 -6.08 -26.93
C TRP A 411 -13.78 -6.75 -25.93
N LEU A 412 -13.94 -6.20 -24.72
CA LEU A 412 -14.90 -6.71 -23.73
C LEU A 412 -16.35 -6.56 -24.20
N LEU A 413 -16.71 -5.51 -24.95
CA LEU A 413 -18.04 -5.36 -25.55
C LEU A 413 -18.37 -6.47 -26.56
N ASP A 414 -17.36 -7.08 -27.19
CA ASP A 414 -17.53 -8.21 -28.08
C ASP A 414 -17.49 -9.55 -27.33
N ALA A 415 -16.47 -9.74 -26.49
CA ALA A 415 -16.18 -11.01 -25.85
C ALA A 415 -17.27 -11.44 -24.85
N VAL A 416 -17.81 -10.50 -24.06
CA VAL A 416 -18.80 -10.79 -23.01
C VAL A 416 -20.17 -11.19 -23.60
N PRO A 417 -20.79 -10.42 -24.53
CA PRO A 417 -22.07 -10.83 -25.13
C PRO A 417 -21.95 -12.08 -26.00
N ALA A 418 -20.79 -12.30 -26.62
CA ALA A 418 -20.48 -13.55 -27.32
C ALA A 418 -20.30 -14.76 -26.38
N LYS A 419 -20.34 -14.55 -25.06
CA LYS A 419 -20.20 -15.58 -24.01
C LYS A 419 -18.86 -16.32 -24.08
N THR A 420 -17.84 -15.66 -24.61
CA THR A 420 -16.47 -16.22 -24.67
C THR A 420 -15.75 -16.09 -23.33
N ILE A 421 -16.15 -15.11 -22.51
CA ILE A 421 -15.65 -14.87 -21.16
C ILE A 421 -16.81 -14.46 -20.25
N LEU A 422 -16.68 -14.71 -18.95
CA LEU A 422 -17.61 -14.23 -17.90
C LEU A 422 -19.09 -14.57 -18.18
N HIS A 423 -19.34 -15.72 -18.80
CA HIS A 423 -20.65 -16.08 -19.33
C HIS A 423 -21.71 -16.21 -18.23
N SER A 424 -21.36 -16.90 -17.14
CA SER A 424 -22.26 -17.13 -16.01
C SER A 424 -22.57 -15.84 -15.26
N LEU A 425 -21.58 -14.97 -15.05
CA LEU A 425 -21.77 -13.68 -14.37
C LEU A 425 -22.64 -12.74 -15.20
N TYR A 426 -22.38 -12.66 -16.52
CA TYR A 426 -23.17 -11.83 -17.42
C TYR A 426 -24.62 -12.32 -17.53
N SER A 427 -24.83 -13.63 -17.71
CA SER A 427 -26.17 -14.21 -17.83
C SER A 427 -26.99 -14.04 -16.55
N ALA A 428 -26.34 -14.08 -15.38
CA ALA A 428 -26.97 -13.85 -14.09
C ALA A 428 -27.19 -12.37 -13.75
N ARG A 429 -26.83 -11.42 -14.64
CA ARG A 429 -26.81 -9.97 -14.37
C ARG A 429 -25.99 -9.59 -13.13
N ARG A 430 -24.91 -10.33 -12.88
CA ARG A 430 -23.96 -10.11 -11.78
C ARG A 430 -22.62 -9.54 -12.26
N LEU A 431 -22.57 -9.04 -13.49
CA LEU A 431 -21.40 -8.40 -14.09
C LEU A 431 -21.76 -6.97 -14.47
N VAL A 432 -20.87 -6.03 -14.16
CA VAL A 432 -20.90 -4.64 -14.65
C VAL A 432 -19.54 -4.37 -15.27
N VAL A 433 -19.47 -4.00 -16.55
CA VAL A 433 -18.22 -3.60 -17.19
C VAL A 433 -18.25 -2.09 -17.43
N GLU A 434 -17.31 -1.36 -16.83
CA GLU A 434 -17.23 0.10 -16.88
C GLU A 434 -15.97 0.57 -17.62
N HIS A 435 -16.11 1.52 -18.55
CA HIS A 435 -14.99 2.30 -19.08
C HIS A 435 -14.76 3.54 -18.23
N ARG A 436 -13.55 3.66 -17.65
CA ARG A 436 -13.16 4.75 -16.77
C ARG A 436 -12.67 5.95 -17.59
N SER A 437 -13.61 6.72 -18.13
CA SER A 437 -13.35 8.06 -18.68
C SER A 437 -13.31 9.12 -17.55
N ARG A 438 -13.02 10.39 -17.87
CA ARG A 438 -13.02 11.51 -16.91
C ARG A 438 -14.41 11.88 -16.36
N ALA A 439 -15.45 11.10 -16.68
CA ALA A 439 -16.89 11.28 -16.50
C ALA A 439 -17.58 11.66 -17.83
N PRO A 440 -18.75 11.09 -18.15
CA PRO A 440 -19.58 10.17 -17.35
C PRO A 440 -19.07 8.72 -17.33
N ARG A 441 -19.59 7.89 -16.40
CA ARG A 441 -19.32 6.44 -16.39
C ARG A 441 -20.05 5.77 -17.54
N ILE A 442 -19.33 5.01 -18.35
CA ILE A 442 -19.89 4.31 -19.50
C ILE A 442 -19.89 2.82 -19.19
N THR A 443 -21.07 2.20 -19.20
CA THR A 443 -21.19 0.76 -18.96
C THR A 443 -21.37 -0.01 -20.26
N LEU A 444 -21.01 -1.29 -20.27
CA LEU A 444 -21.23 -2.18 -21.40
C LEU A 444 -22.71 -2.20 -21.83
N GLU A 445 -23.64 -2.24 -20.88
CA GLU A 445 -25.08 -2.23 -21.14
C GLU A 445 -25.52 -0.92 -21.81
N SER A 446 -24.97 0.22 -21.37
CA SER A 446 -25.30 1.53 -21.96
C SER A 446 -24.85 1.64 -23.42
N VAL A 447 -23.72 1.01 -23.77
CA VAL A 447 -23.19 1.01 -25.14
C VAL A 447 -23.95 0.04 -26.03
N LEU A 448 -24.30 -1.15 -25.53
CA LEU A 448 -25.09 -2.14 -26.27
C LEU A 448 -26.54 -1.68 -26.50
N ALA A 449 -27.09 -0.86 -25.60
CA ALA A 449 -28.43 -0.28 -25.75
C ALA A 449 -28.46 0.97 -26.66
N ALA A 450 -27.31 1.52 -27.02
CA ALA A 450 -27.24 2.70 -27.86
C ALA A 450 -27.66 2.36 -29.31
N PRO A 451 -28.40 3.25 -30.00
CA PRO A 451 -28.81 3.01 -31.37
C PRO A 451 -27.60 2.97 -32.31
N ALA A 452 -27.67 2.12 -33.33
CA ALA A 452 -26.61 1.98 -34.33
C ALA A 452 -26.52 3.20 -35.28
N ALA A 453 -27.59 3.98 -35.40
CA ALA A 453 -27.68 5.16 -36.24
C ALA A 453 -28.33 6.34 -35.51
N TYR A 454 -27.85 7.55 -35.79
CA TYR A 454 -28.32 8.80 -35.23
C TYR A 454 -28.68 9.76 -36.35
N THR A 455 -29.75 10.53 -36.17
CA THR A 455 -30.15 11.57 -37.14
C THR A 455 -29.81 12.95 -36.58
N ILE A 456 -29.02 13.73 -37.31
CA ILE A 456 -28.68 15.11 -36.97
C ILE A 456 -28.72 15.99 -38.22
N ASP A 457 -29.34 17.16 -38.12
CA ASP A 457 -29.52 18.12 -39.23
C ASP A 457 -30.10 17.49 -40.52
N GLY A 458 -30.96 16.49 -40.37
CA GLY A 458 -31.55 15.74 -41.48
C GLY A 458 -30.65 14.66 -42.11
N GLY A 459 -29.39 14.54 -41.69
CA GLY A 459 -28.49 13.45 -42.07
C GLY A 459 -28.53 12.30 -41.07
N THR A 460 -28.44 11.06 -41.55
CA THR A 460 -28.29 9.87 -40.69
C THR A 460 -26.84 9.41 -40.69
N VAL A 461 -26.25 9.28 -39.50
CA VAL A 461 -24.89 8.78 -39.29
C VAL A 461 -24.96 7.42 -38.62
N ALA A 462 -24.32 6.41 -39.23
CA ALA A 462 -24.04 5.14 -38.57
C ALA A 462 -22.74 5.26 -37.76
N LEU A 463 -22.79 4.94 -36.46
CA LEU A 463 -21.61 5.03 -35.60
C LEU A 463 -20.96 3.66 -35.43
N SER A 464 -19.63 3.63 -35.51
CA SER A 464 -18.84 2.51 -35.00
C SER A 464 -18.96 2.41 -33.47
N ARG A 465 -18.70 1.24 -32.89
CA ARG A 465 -18.73 1.07 -31.43
C ARG A 465 -17.78 2.02 -30.69
N ALA A 466 -16.59 2.26 -31.24
CA ALA A 466 -15.65 3.25 -30.71
C ALA A 466 -16.29 4.64 -30.64
N GLN A 467 -16.98 5.06 -31.71
CA GLN A 467 -17.70 6.33 -31.75
C GLN A 467 -18.91 6.36 -30.81
N VAL A 468 -19.61 5.24 -30.60
CA VAL A 468 -20.68 5.15 -29.59
C VAL A 468 -20.11 5.37 -28.18
N VAL A 469 -18.96 4.77 -27.85
CA VAL A 469 -18.29 5.00 -26.56
C VAL A 469 -17.83 6.45 -26.42
N GLN A 470 -17.31 7.06 -27.47
CA GLN A 470 -16.94 8.48 -27.47
C GLN A 470 -18.17 9.38 -27.29
N LEU A 471 -19.26 9.12 -28.02
CA LEU A 471 -20.53 9.84 -27.87
C LEU A 471 -21.10 9.70 -26.45
N ALA A 472 -20.99 8.51 -25.84
CA ALA A 472 -21.39 8.27 -24.46
C ALA A 472 -20.48 8.99 -23.45
N SER A 473 -19.27 9.38 -23.84
CA SER A 473 -18.34 10.17 -23.03
C SER A 473 -18.66 11.68 -23.05
N CYS A 474 -19.46 12.16 -24.00
CA CYS A 474 -19.82 13.56 -24.09
C CYS A 474 -20.76 13.98 -22.95
N VAL A 475 -20.41 15.05 -22.24
CA VAL A 475 -21.24 15.64 -21.18
C VAL A 475 -22.10 16.75 -21.79
N GLY A 476 -23.42 16.56 -21.80
CA GLY A 476 -24.39 17.53 -22.32
C GLY A 476 -24.80 17.31 -23.77
N GLU A 477 -25.96 17.83 -24.15
CA GLU A 477 -26.55 17.63 -25.50
C GLU A 477 -25.74 18.32 -26.60
N SER A 478 -25.31 19.57 -26.39
CA SER A 478 -24.49 20.31 -27.38
C SER A 478 -23.20 19.58 -27.74
N ALA A 479 -22.47 19.03 -26.76
CA ALA A 479 -21.25 18.27 -27.03
C ALA A 479 -21.52 16.96 -27.81
N ARG A 480 -22.71 16.37 -27.64
CA ARG A 480 -23.14 15.18 -28.39
C ARG A 480 -23.51 15.55 -29.83
N GLU A 481 -24.23 16.64 -30.04
CA GLU A 481 -24.56 17.16 -31.37
C GLU A 481 -23.30 17.54 -32.15
N ASP A 482 -22.37 18.26 -31.52
CA ASP A 482 -21.10 18.65 -32.15
C ASP A 482 -20.29 17.42 -32.55
N PHE A 483 -20.24 16.38 -31.70
CA PHE A 483 -19.61 15.12 -32.04
C PHE A 483 -20.26 14.47 -33.26
N LEU A 484 -21.60 14.36 -33.27
CA LEU A 484 -22.34 13.76 -34.38
C LEU A 484 -22.17 14.53 -35.70
N ARG A 485 -22.17 15.87 -35.67
CA ARG A 485 -21.88 16.73 -36.82
C ARG A 485 -20.47 16.50 -37.36
N ASN A 486 -19.48 16.43 -36.47
CA ASN A 486 -18.10 16.17 -36.86
C ASN A 486 -17.94 14.79 -37.53
N VAL A 487 -18.64 13.76 -37.02
CA VAL A 487 -18.64 12.46 -37.68
C VAL A 487 -19.36 12.52 -39.03
N LEU A 488 -20.51 13.19 -39.13
CA LEU A 488 -21.24 13.36 -40.39
C LEU A 488 -20.39 14.03 -41.46
N TRP A 489 -19.67 15.11 -41.11
CA TRP A 489 -18.80 15.84 -42.03
C TRP A 489 -17.55 15.07 -42.45
N ALA A 490 -17.06 14.13 -41.63
CA ALA A 490 -15.92 13.30 -42.00
C ALA A 490 -16.26 12.27 -43.11
N TYR A 491 -17.55 11.99 -43.35
CA TYR A 491 -18.03 11.05 -44.36
C TYR A 491 -18.66 11.71 -45.59
N ALA A 492 -18.89 13.02 -45.55
CA ALA A 492 -19.38 13.82 -46.67
C ALA A 492 -18.19 14.32 -47.52
#